data_AF-A0A9D3M1V2-F1
#
_entry.id   AF-A0A9D3M1V2-F1
#
_cell.length_a   1.000
_cell.length_b   1.000
_cell.length_c   1.000
_cell.angle_alpha   90.00
_cell.angle_beta   90.00
_cell.angle_gamma   90.00
#
_symmetry.space_group_name_H-M   'P 1'
#
loop_
_entity.id
_entity.type
_entity.pdbx_description
1 polymer ?
#
loop_
_entity_poly.entity_id
_entity_poly.type
_entity_poly.pdbx_seq_one_letter_code
_entity_poly.pdbx_strand_id
1 'polypeptide(L)'
;MWCNLTEGCCDVLASVLRSPHSELRDLELRDNELQDSGVRALSAGLEDPHCKLQRMGLSGCRVTQRGCDSLASALCTNPSHLRELDLRYNHPGDSGVRALSAAKLDTLTLLVDHGGENRTKPGPRKYGCQLTLDPNTAYRGLSLSEGNRRVTHTLGRREPYPDHPERFESVLQVVCRESVCERCYWEAEFSVSEGGWVYIAVTDKGISRKGAGNDCMFGWNKNSWSLECIKPRDSDKLRYSVCHNENQTHIPVPPSPYRRAGV
;
A
#
# COMPACT_ATOMS: atom_id res chain seq x y z
N MET A 1 1.59 -13.03 1.05
CA MET A 1 1.86 -13.03 2.50
C MET A 1 3.28 -12.52 2.65
N TRP A 2 3.53 -11.51 3.49
CA TRP A 2 4.89 -11.00 3.69
C TRP A 2 5.62 -11.96 4.64
N CYS A 3 6.65 -12.65 4.14
CA CYS A 3 7.39 -13.66 4.91
C CYS A 3 8.77 -13.16 5.37
N ASN A 4 9.04 -11.86 5.23
CA ASN A 4 10.32 -11.22 5.55
C ASN A 4 11.54 -11.95 4.91
N LEU A 5 11.38 -12.52 3.72
CA LEU A 5 12.49 -13.10 2.97
C LEU A 5 13.38 -11.97 2.44
N THR A 6 14.68 -12.18 2.51
CA THR A 6 15.70 -11.25 2.01
C THR A 6 16.47 -11.88 0.84
N GLU A 7 17.33 -11.09 0.20
CA GLU A 7 18.23 -11.56 -0.86
C GLU A 7 19.05 -12.81 -0.47
N GLY A 8 19.41 -12.98 0.81
CA GLY A 8 20.19 -14.14 1.29
C GLY A 8 19.45 -15.48 1.16
N CYS A 9 18.12 -15.47 1.09
CA CYS A 9 17.33 -16.69 0.86
C CYS A 9 17.36 -17.12 -0.62
N CYS A 10 17.70 -16.21 -1.53
CA CYS A 10 17.60 -16.46 -2.98
C CYS A 10 18.65 -17.44 -3.48
N ASP A 11 19.82 -17.54 -2.84
CA ASP A 11 20.82 -18.55 -3.19
C ASP A 11 20.34 -19.97 -2.91
N VAL A 12 19.65 -20.16 -1.78
CA VAL A 12 19.03 -21.43 -1.40
C VAL A 12 17.92 -21.77 -2.38
N LEU A 13 17.02 -20.83 -2.68
CA LEU A 13 15.97 -21.04 -3.68
C LEU A 13 16.55 -21.34 -5.07
N ALA A 14 17.60 -20.65 -5.48
CA ALA A 14 18.29 -20.91 -6.74
C ALA A 14 18.87 -22.32 -6.78
N SER A 15 19.43 -22.83 -5.68
CA SER A 15 19.89 -24.22 -5.59
C SER A 15 18.76 -25.25 -5.76
N VAL A 16 17.56 -24.93 -5.26
CA VAL A 16 16.37 -25.76 -5.46
C VAL A 16 15.95 -25.72 -6.94
N LEU A 17 16.01 -24.56 -7.60
CA LEU A 17 15.69 -24.43 -9.02
C LEU A 17 16.65 -25.23 -9.93
N ARG A 18 17.93 -25.32 -9.55
CA ARG A 18 18.95 -26.11 -10.27
C ARG A 18 18.90 -27.61 -9.99
N SER A 19 18.18 -28.04 -8.96
CA SER A 19 18.17 -29.45 -8.59
C SER A 19 17.38 -30.27 -9.61
N PRO A 20 17.96 -31.32 -10.22
CA PRO A 20 17.24 -32.17 -11.18
C PRO A 20 16.07 -32.94 -10.56
N HIS A 21 16.07 -33.07 -9.23
CA HIS A 21 15.01 -33.70 -8.45
C HIS A 21 13.91 -32.73 -8.02
N SER A 22 14.09 -31.43 -8.25
CA SER A 22 13.05 -30.45 -7.97
C SER A 22 11.88 -30.64 -8.92
N GLU A 23 10.67 -30.62 -8.38
CA GLU A 23 9.42 -30.59 -9.15
C GLU A 23 8.71 -29.24 -9.01
N LEU A 24 9.42 -28.20 -8.54
CA LEU A 24 8.84 -26.89 -8.29
C LEU A 24 8.36 -26.26 -9.62
N ARG A 25 7.04 -26.05 -9.70
CA ARG A 25 6.39 -25.37 -10.85
C ARG A 25 6.02 -23.93 -10.54
N ASP A 26 5.77 -23.62 -9.27
CA ASP A 26 5.27 -22.33 -8.84
C ASP A 26 6.11 -21.80 -7.68
N LEU A 27 6.63 -20.58 -7.83
CA LEU A 27 7.41 -19.90 -6.81
C LEU A 27 6.82 -18.51 -6.57
N GLU A 28 6.15 -18.33 -5.44
CA GLU A 28 5.52 -17.07 -5.05
C GLU A 28 6.35 -16.40 -3.95
N LEU A 29 6.96 -15.26 -4.29
CA LEU A 29 7.83 -14.49 -3.41
C LEU A 29 7.37 -13.04 -3.24
N ARG A 30 6.15 -12.69 -3.66
CA ARG A 30 5.58 -11.34 -3.55
C ARG A 30 5.75 -10.76 -2.14
N ASP A 31 5.89 -9.44 -2.11
CA ASP A 31 6.02 -8.63 -0.91
C ASP A 31 7.31 -8.85 -0.09
N ASN A 32 8.31 -9.57 -0.59
CA ASN A 32 9.61 -9.76 0.08
C ASN A 32 10.69 -8.79 -0.45
N GLU A 33 11.65 -8.38 0.36
CA GLU A 33 12.67 -7.41 -0.05
C GLU A 33 13.88 -8.07 -0.74
N LEU A 34 13.62 -8.73 -1.87
CA LEU A 34 14.64 -9.51 -2.60
C LEU A 34 15.65 -8.63 -3.34
N GLN A 35 15.19 -7.47 -3.85
CA GLN A 35 16.01 -6.52 -4.62
C GLN A 35 16.65 -7.15 -5.87
N ASP A 36 17.51 -6.40 -6.57
CA ASP A 36 18.16 -6.89 -7.80
C ASP A 36 19.15 -8.04 -7.54
N SER A 37 19.80 -8.05 -6.37
CA SER A 37 20.72 -9.08 -5.90
C SER A 37 20.03 -10.45 -5.76
N GLY A 38 18.90 -10.49 -5.04
CA GLY A 38 18.12 -11.72 -4.90
C GLY A 38 17.56 -12.20 -6.24
N VAL A 39 17.07 -11.29 -7.07
CA VAL A 39 16.59 -11.63 -8.42
C VAL A 39 17.71 -12.17 -9.30
N ARG A 40 18.94 -11.65 -9.21
CA ARG A 40 20.10 -12.18 -9.92
C ARG A 40 20.41 -13.62 -9.50
N ALA A 41 20.39 -13.92 -8.21
CA ALA A 41 20.60 -15.28 -7.71
C ALA A 41 19.52 -16.24 -8.24
N LEU A 42 18.24 -15.82 -8.21
CA LEU A 42 17.14 -16.61 -8.78
C LEU A 42 17.29 -16.79 -10.30
N SER A 43 17.75 -15.77 -11.02
CA SER A 43 18.01 -15.82 -12.47
C SER A 43 19.04 -16.91 -12.80
N ALA A 44 20.13 -17.00 -12.03
CA ALA A 44 21.11 -18.08 -12.18
C ALA A 44 20.54 -19.49 -11.89
N GLY A 45 19.43 -19.58 -11.14
CA GLY A 45 18.68 -20.83 -10.98
C GLY A 45 17.78 -21.15 -12.18
N LEU A 46 17.23 -20.14 -12.83
CA LEU A 46 16.38 -20.27 -14.03
C LEU A 46 17.18 -20.65 -15.29
N GLU A 47 18.46 -20.27 -15.35
CA GLU A 47 19.37 -20.62 -16.45
C GLU A 47 19.63 -22.14 -16.57
N ASP A 48 19.41 -22.88 -15.49
CA ASP A 48 19.69 -24.31 -15.43
C ASP A 48 18.71 -25.12 -16.30
N PRO A 49 19.19 -26.00 -17.20
CA PRO A 49 18.33 -26.82 -18.05
C PRO A 49 17.35 -27.74 -17.32
N HIS A 50 17.61 -28.03 -16.04
CA HIS A 50 16.72 -28.84 -15.22
C HIS A 50 15.62 -28.02 -14.52
N CYS A 51 15.67 -26.68 -14.62
CA CYS A 51 14.70 -25.81 -13.99
C CYS A 51 13.31 -26.02 -14.57
N LYS A 52 12.38 -26.47 -13.74
CA LYS A 52 11.02 -26.86 -14.13
C LYS A 52 9.96 -25.79 -13.88
N LEU A 53 10.39 -24.61 -13.43
CA LEU A 53 9.51 -23.54 -12.97
C LEU A 53 8.66 -22.97 -14.11
N GLN A 54 7.37 -22.82 -13.84
CA GLN A 54 6.37 -22.34 -14.79
C GLN A 54 5.77 -20.99 -14.38
N ARG A 55 5.64 -20.70 -13.08
CA ARG A 55 5.17 -19.40 -12.60
C ARG A 55 6.10 -18.84 -11.52
N MET A 56 6.41 -17.56 -11.65
CA MET A 56 7.25 -16.84 -10.71
C MET A 56 6.59 -15.52 -10.30
N GLY A 57 6.22 -15.42 -9.02
CA GLY A 57 5.67 -14.23 -8.40
C GLY A 57 6.76 -13.41 -7.73
N LEU A 58 7.06 -12.23 -8.27
CA LEU A 58 8.03 -11.27 -7.74
C LEU A 58 7.38 -9.92 -7.44
N SER A 59 6.06 -9.89 -7.30
CA SER A 59 5.33 -8.64 -7.14
C SER A 59 5.74 -7.90 -5.85
N GLY A 60 6.14 -6.64 -5.97
CA GLY A 60 6.52 -5.83 -4.81
C GLY A 60 7.86 -6.21 -4.19
N CYS A 61 8.78 -6.79 -4.97
CA CYS A 61 10.10 -7.24 -4.50
C CYS A 61 11.24 -6.21 -4.60
N ARG A 62 10.90 -4.95 -4.89
CA ARG A 62 11.85 -3.83 -5.12
C ARG A 62 12.85 -4.12 -6.26
N VAL A 63 12.37 -4.81 -7.28
CA VAL A 63 13.15 -5.13 -8.49
C VAL A 63 13.25 -3.86 -9.35
N THR A 64 14.46 -3.55 -9.80
CA THR A 64 14.72 -2.45 -10.72
C THR A 64 15.02 -2.97 -12.13
N GLN A 65 15.42 -2.08 -13.04
CA GLN A 65 15.94 -2.46 -14.35
C GLN A 65 17.03 -3.54 -14.25
N ARG A 66 17.96 -3.45 -13.29
CA ARG A 66 19.10 -4.39 -13.21
C ARG A 66 18.67 -5.83 -12.92
N GLY A 67 17.68 -6.02 -12.06
CA GLY A 67 17.08 -7.33 -11.82
C GLY A 67 16.33 -7.84 -13.05
N CYS A 68 15.65 -6.96 -13.76
CA CYS A 68 14.95 -7.30 -15.01
C CYS A 68 15.92 -7.73 -16.12
N ASP A 69 17.07 -7.06 -16.25
CA ASP A 69 18.12 -7.44 -17.20
C ASP A 69 18.67 -8.84 -16.89
N SER A 70 18.82 -9.18 -15.59
CA SER A 70 19.26 -10.52 -15.15
C SER A 70 18.21 -11.58 -15.51
N LEU A 71 16.93 -11.31 -15.26
CA LEU A 71 15.82 -12.19 -15.64
C LEU A 71 15.74 -12.36 -17.15
N ALA A 72 15.83 -11.27 -17.92
CA ALA A 72 15.76 -11.32 -19.37
C ALA A 72 16.91 -12.15 -19.97
N SER A 73 18.13 -12.02 -19.42
CA SER A 73 19.26 -12.87 -19.80
C SER A 73 18.95 -14.34 -19.56
N ALA A 74 18.48 -14.68 -18.35
CA ALA A 74 18.17 -16.05 -17.97
C ALA A 74 17.06 -16.68 -18.84
N LEU A 75 16.04 -15.90 -19.22
CA LEU A 75 14.95 -16.35 -20.08
C LEU A 75 15.37 -16.54 -21.54
N CYS A 76 16.45 -15.89 -22.00
CA CYS A 76 17.03 -16.11 -23.33
C CYS A 76 17.89 -17.37 -23.40
N THR A 77 18.41 -17.83 -22.26
CA THR A 77 19.21 -19.04 -22.14
C THR A 77 18.31 -20.26 -21.94
N ASN A 78 18.41 -21.22 -22.86
CA ASN A 78 17.65 -22.48 -22.88
C ASN A 78 16.13 -22.27 -23.09
N PRO A 79 15.38 -23.28 -23.57
CA PRO A 79 13.93 -23.18 -23.64
C PRO A 79 13.36 -23.11 -22.22
N SER A 80 13.10 -21.89 -21.74
CA SER A 80 12.51 -21.68 -20.42
C SER A 80 11.14 -22.34 -20.35
N HIS A 81 10.88 -23.01 -19.22
CA HIS A 81 9.55 -23.52 -18.89
C HIS A 81 8.63 -22.44 -18.30
N LEU A 82 9.15 -21.23 -18.07
CA LEU A 82 8.40 -20.14 -17.47
C LEU A 82 7.28 -19.66 -18.40
N ARG A 83 6.06 -19.66 -17.88
CA ARG A 83 4.82 -19.24 -18.55
C ARG A 83 4.20 -18.00 -17.91
N GLU A 84 4.51 -17.69 -16.66
CA GLU A 84 4.03 -16.49 -15.98
C GLU A 84 5.13 -15.85 -15.14
N LEU A 85 5.32 -14.54 -15.31
CA LEU A 85 6.22 -13.72 -14.49
C LEU A 85 5.46 -12.50 -13.99
N ASP A 86 5.17 -12.46 -12.69
CA ASP A 86 4.52 -11.31 -12.05
C ASP A 86 5.54 -10.38 -11.42
N LEU A 87 5.74 -9.23 -12.06
CA LEU A 87 6.60 -8.14 -11.62
C LEU A 87 5.81 -6.90 -11.23
N ARG A 88 4.49 -6.98 -11.04
CA ARG A 88 3.68 -5.83 -10.60
C ARG A 88 4.23 -5.24 -9.31
N TYR A 89 4.07 -3.94 -9.10
CA TYR A 89 4.56 -3.22 -7.93
C TYR A 89 6.10 -3.21 -7.78
N ASN A 90 6.85 -3.37 -8.88
CA ASN A 90 8.28 -3.12 -8.97
C ASN A 90 8.60 -1.88 -9.82
N HIS A 91 9.89 -1.57 -10.02
CA HIS A 91 10.34 -0.45 -10.84
C HIS A 91 11.26 -0.91 -11.99
N PRO A 92 10.75 -1.74 -12.93
CA PRO A 92 11.57 -2.27 -14.03
C PRO A 92 12.11 -1.18 -14.98
N GLY A 93 11.45 -0.02 -15.03
CA GLY A 93 11.70 1.02 -16.03
C GLY A 93 11.38 0.56 -17.45
N ASP A 94 11.31 1.50 -18.40
CA ASP A 94 10.96 1.18 -19.80
C ASP A 94 11.97 0.23 -20.44
N SER A 95 13.25 0.36 -20.07
CA SER A 95 14.32 -0.51 -20.54
C SER A 95 14.17 -1.95 -20.03
N GLY A 96 13.90 -2.14 -18.74
CA GLY A 96 13.73 -3.48 -18.17
C GLY A 96 12.50 -4.20 -18.73
N VAL A 97 11.39 -3.47 -18.93
CA VAL A 97 10.19 -4.01 -19.60
C VAL A 97 10.51 -4.42 -21.03
N ARG A 98 11.27 -3.59 -21.76
CA ARG A 98 11.69 -3.90 -23.14
C ARG A 98 12.59 -5.14 -23.19
N ALA A 99 13.54 -5.27 -22.27
CA ALA A 99 14.43 -6.43 -22.18
C ALA A 99 13.63 -7.73 -21.95
N LEU A 100 12.71 -7.72 -20.98
CA LEU A 100 11.85 -8.87 -20.69
C LEU A 100 10.90 -9.21 -21.84
N SER A 101 10.33 -8.21 -22.50
CA SER A 101 9.46 -8.41 -23.67
C SER A 101 10.22 -8.95 -24.88
N ALA A 102 11.49 -8.54 -25.04
CA ALA A 102 12.36 -9.01 -26.13
C ALA A 102 12.84 -10.45 -25.94
N ALA A 103 12.85 -10.97 -24.71
CA ALA A 103 13.19 -12.36 -24.42
C ALA A 103 12.22 -13.38 -25.05
N LYS A 104 11.10 -12.93 -25.63
CA LYS A 104 10.24 -13.66 -26.59
C LYS A 104 10.05 -15.16 -26.31
N LEU A 105 9.53 -15.46 -25.12
CA LEU A 105 8.79 -16.71 -24.93
C LEU A 105 7.37 -16.45 -25.40
N ASP A 106 6.98 -16.96 -26.59
CA ASP A 106 5.65 -16.76 -27.20
C ASP A 106 4.48 -17.15 -26.27
N THR A 107 4.78 -17.84 -25.17
CA THR A 107 3.84 -18.33 -24.16
C THR A 107 3.93 -17.61 -22.80
N LEU A 108 4.89 -16.70 -22.61
CA LEU A 108 5.13 -16.05 -21.32
C LEU A 108 4.17 -14.88 -21.12
N THR A 109 3.34 -14.98 -20.09
CA THR A 109 2.53 -13.87 -19.58
C THR A 109 3.37 -13.04 -18.63
N LEU A 110 3.75 -11.83 -19.06
CA LEU A 110 4.45 -10.85 -18.24
C LEU A 110 3.45 -9.90 -17.60
N LEU A 111 3.34 -9.90 -16.27
CA LEU A 111 2.53 -8.95 -15.53
C LEU A 111 3.41 -7.84 -14.98
N VAL A 112 3.33 -6.67 -15.61
CA VAL A 112 4.00 -5.45 -15.17
C VAL A 112 2.98 -4.32 -15.13
N ASP A 113 3.08 -3.48 -14.12
CA ASP A 113 2.41 -2.20 -14.08
C ASP A 113 3.48 -1.11 -14.03
N HIS A 114 3.27 0.00 -14.73
CA HIS A 114 4.15 1.14 -14.61
C HIS A 114 3.86 1.81 -13.28
N GLY A 115 4.86 1.92 -12.41
CA GLY A 115 4.73 2.74 -11.21
C GLY A 115 5.97 3.55 -10.93
N GLY A 116 5.70 4.78 -10.51
CA GLY A 116 6.70 5.78 -10.27
C GLY A 116 7.68 5.41 -9.15
N GLU A 117 8.56 6.37 -8.86
CA GLU A 117 9.73 6.21 -7.99
C GLU A 117 9.43 5.60 -6.62
N ASN A 118 8.20 5.76 -6.10
CA ASN A 118 7.79 5.21 -4.80
C ASN A 118 8.11 3.72 -4.65
N ARG A 119 8.02 2.92 -5.72
CA ARG A 119 8.22 1.46 -5.67
C ARG A 119 9.62 1.00 -5.30
N THR A 120 10.59 1.90 -5.32
CA THR A 120 11.97 1.64 -4.88
C THR A 120 12.14 1.79 -3.35
N LYS A 121 11.18 2.45 -2.68
CA LYS A 121 11.22 2.68 -1.24
C LYS A 121 11.05 1.37 -0.46
N PRO A 122 11.71 1.21 0.71
CA PRO A 122 11.53 0.02 1.55
C PRO A 122 10.16 0.00 2.23
N GLY A 123 9.74 -1.19 2.66
CA GLY A 123 8.51 -1.37 3.44
C GLY A 123 7.23 -0.89 2.75
N PRO A 124 6.21 -0.46 3.52
CA PRO A 124 4.92 -0.02 2.99
C PRO A 124 5.00 1.19 2.05
N ARG A 125 6.06 2.02 2.16
CA ARG A 125 6.24 3.23 1.34
C ARG A 125 6.33 2.94 -0.16
N LYS A 126 6.61 1.69 -0.56
CA LYS A 126 6.54 1.26 -1.97
C LYS A 126 5.14 1.35 -2.59
N TYR A 127 4.12 1.33 -1.74
CA TYR A 127 2.71 1.50 -2.12
C TYR A 127 2.25 2.96 -1.94
N GLY A 128 3.19 3.90 -1.79
CA GLY A 128 2.92 5.31 -1.56
C GLY A 128 1.93 5.91 -2.55
N CYS A 129 0.79 6.37 -2.05
CA CYS A 129 -0.25 7.10 -2.78
C CYS A 129 -0.34 8.53 -2.25
N GLN A 130 -0.76 9.46 -3.10
CA GLN A 130 -1.07 10.84 -2.72
C GLN A 130 -2.57 10.98 -2.64
N LEU A 131 -3.06 11.56 -1.54
CA LEU A 131 -4.48 11.78 -1.31
C LEU A 131 -4.77 13.26 -1.17
N THR A 132 -5.91 13.69 -1.67
CA THR A 132 -6.40 15.07 -1.55
C THR A 132 -7.82 15.07 -0.99
N LEU A 133 -8.05 15.92 0.00
CA LEU A 133 -9.35 16.05 0.64
C LEU A 133 -10.36 16.66 -0.33
N ASP A 134 -11.59 16.14 -0.31
CA ASP A 134 -12.67 16.65 -1.16
C ASP A 134 -13.49 17.74 -0.44
N PRO A 135 -13.40 19.01 -0.86
CA PRO A 135 -14.21 20.10 -0.32
C PRO A 135 -15.72 19.89 -0.47
N ASN A 136 -16.16 19.05 -1.40
CA ASN A 136 -17.58 18.73 -1.58
C ASN A 136 -18.13 17.83 -0.46
N THR A 137 -17.26 17.13 0.25
CA THR A 137 -17.64 16.23 1.34
C THR A 137 -17.43 16.85 2.72
N ALA A 138 -16.52 17.82 2.82
CA ALA A 138 -16.11 18.43 4.08
C ALA A 138 -17.27 19.07 4.85
N TYR A 139 -17.41 18.70 6.13
CA TYR A 139 -18.29 19.43 7.04
C TYR A 139 -17.88 20.90 7.13
N ARG A 140 -18.86 21.80 7.26
CA ARG A 140 -18.63 23.26 7.19
C ARG A 140 -17.79 23.83 8.33
N GLY A 141 -17.65 23.14 9.45
CA GLY A 141 -16.72 23.52 10.52
C GLY A 141 -15.26 23.14 10.26
N LEU A 142 -14.95 22.55 9.09
CA LEU A 142 -13.60 22.16 8.72
C LEU A 142 -13.04 23.09 7.64
N SER A 143 -11.82 23.58 7.84
CA SER A 143 -11.10 24.41 6.87
C SER A 143 -10.06 23.55 6.14
N LEU A 144 -10.10 23.55 4.81
CA LEU A 144 -9.14 22.86 3.96
C LEU A 144 -8.08 23.84 3.46
N SER A 145 -6.81 23.43 3.49
CA SER A 145 -5.68 24.26 3.07
C SER A 145 -4.56 23.41 2.43
N GLU A 146 -3.49 24.07 1.97
CA GLU A 146 -2.31 23.42 1.36
C GLU A 146 -2.65 22.55 0.15
N GLY A 147 -3.52 23.07 -0.72
CA GLY A 147 -4.03 22.31 -1.87
C GLY A 147 -4.88 21.11 -1.44
N ASN A 148 -5.70 21.28 -0.39
CA ASN A 148 -6.54 20.26 0.22
C ASN A 148 -5.77 19.07 0.81
N ARG A 149 -4.54 19.28 1.28
CA ARG A 149 -3.76 18.26 2.00
C ARG A 149 -3.74 18.45 3.52
N ARG A 150 -4.30 19.55 4.01
CA ARG A 150 -4.45 19.83 5.44
C ARG A 150 -5.90 20.19 5.77
N VAL A 151 -6.40 19.63 6.86
CA VAL A 151 -7.70 19.97 7.46
C VAL A 151 -7.52 20.45 8.89
N THR A 152 -8.23 21.52 9.26
CA THR A 152 -8.29 22.03 10.62
C THR A 152 -9.74 22.27 11.02
N HIS A 153 -10.05 22.05 12.30
CA HIS A 153 -11.35 22.42 12.85
C HIS A 153 -11.35 23.90 13.22
N THR A 154 -12.34 24.65 12.73
CA THR A 154 -12.50 26.08 13.02
C THR A 154 -13.66 26.30 13.97
N LEU A 155 -13.36 26.56 15.25
CA LEU A 155 -14.37 26.77 16.27
C LEU A 155 -15.26 27.97 15.93
N GLY A 156 -16.59 27.76 15.88
CA GLY A 156 -17.57 28.83 15.68
C GLY A 156 -17.62 29.44 14.27
N ARG A 157 -16.78 28.99 13.34
CA ARG A 157 -16.79 29.44 11.93
C ARG A 157 -17.33 28.34 11.03
N ARG A 158 -18.20 28.73 10.10
CA ARG A 158 -18.65 27.87 9.00
C ARG A 158 -18.00 28.33 7.72
N GLU A 159 -17.23 27.46 7.09
CA GLU A 159 -16.64 27.72 5.79
C GLU A 159 -17.74 27.79 4.71
N PRO A 160 -17.61 28.71 3.73
CA PRO A 160 -18.63 29.00 2.74
C PRO A 160 -18.65 27.95 1.61
N TYR A 161 -18.59 26.66 1.95
CA TYR A 161 -18.68 25.60 0.95
C TYR A 161 -20.10 25.50 0.38
N PRO A 162 -20.26 25.37 -0.96
CA PRO A 162 -21.56 25.19 -1.60
C PRO A 162 -22.33 23.98 -1.05
N ASP A 163 -23.66 24.00 -1.13
CA ASP A 163 -24.44 22.79 -0.86
C ASP A 163 -24.06 21.67 -1.84
N HIS A 164 -23.92 20.46 -1.31
CA HIS A 164 -23.54 19.29 -2.09
C HIS A 164 -24.09 18.01 -1.43
N PRO A 165 -24.66 17.05 -2.19
CA PRO A 165 -25.29 15.85 -1.63
C PRO A 165 -24.31 14.96 -0.84
N GLU A 166 -23.03 14.95 -1.22
CA GLU A 166 -21.99 14.19 -0.52
C GLU A 166 -21.42 14.88 0.74
N ARG A 167 -21.92 16.07 1.09
CA ARG A 167 -21.41 16.84 2.22
C ARG A 167 -21.87 16.22 3.54
N PHE A 168 -20.94 16.00 4.46
CA PHE A 168 -21.30 15.68 5.84
C PHE A 168 -22.02 16.86 6.49
N GLU A 169 -23.25 16.64 6.94
CA GLU A 169 -24.13 17.71 7.45
C GLU A 169 -23.95 18.00 8.94
N SER A 170 -23.63 16.99 9.76
CA SER A 170 -23.62 17.14 11.23
C SER A 170 -22.40 16.53 11.94
N VAL A 171 -21.53 15.81 11.23
CA VAL A 171 -20.31 15.18 11.78
C VAL A 171 -19.06 15.87 11.25
N LEU A 172 -18.03 16.07 12.09
CA LEU A 172 -16.76 16.73 11.75
C LEU A 172 -15.87 15.86 10.84
N GLN A 173 -16.30 15.61 9.61
CA GLN A 173 -15.65 14.67 8.70
C GLN A 173 -15.41 15.25 7.29
N VAL A 174 -14.45 14.66 6.60
CA VAL A 174 -14.12 14.89 5.19
C VAL A 174 -13.52 13.60 4.64
N VAL A 175 -13.82 13.26 3.39
CA VAL A 175 -13.17 12.14 2.67
C VAL A 175 -12.24 12.66 1.58
N CYS A 176 -11.32 11.82 1.11
CA CYS A 176 -10.47 12.12 -0.03
C CYS A 176 -11.23 11.99 -1.35
N ARG A 177 -10.75 12.67 -2.40
CA ARG A 177 -11.28 12.56 -3.76
C ARG A 177 -10.95 11.19 -4.37
N GLU A 178 -9.75 10.71 -4.09
CA GLU A 178 -9.23 9.46 -4.61
C GLU A 178 -9.91 8.29 -3.88
N SER A 179 -10.32 7.29 -4.66
CA SER A 179 -10.67 5.98 -4.12
C SER A 179 -9.42 5.12 -4.14
N VAL A 180 -9.10 4.50 -3.02
CA VAL A 180 -7.98 3.58 -2.94
C VAL A 180 -8.47 2.17 -3.25
N CYS A 181 -7.80 1.48 -4.17
CA CYS A 181 -8.03 0.08 -4.48
C CYS A 181 -6.71 -0.70 -4.43
N GLU A 182 -6.80 -2.01 -4.23
CA GLU A 182 -5.64 -2.89 -4.10
C GLU A 182 -4.66 -2.44 -3.00
N ARG A 183 -3.40 -2.18 -3.35
CA ARG A 183 -2.33 -1.81 -2.42
C ARG A 183 -2.07 -0.30 -2.47
N CYS A 184 -2.32 0.39 -1.38
CA CYS A 184 -2.01 1.81 -1.20
C CYS A 184 -1.52 2.02 0.22
N TYR A 185 -0.57 2.93 0.36
CA TYR A 185 0.00 3.36 1.62
C TYR A 185 0.05 4.87 1.67
N TRP A 186 -0.49 5.46 2.73
CA TRP A 186 -0.43 6.90 2.95
C TRP A 186 -0.13 7.20 4.42
N GLU A 187 0.37 8.41 4.67
CA GLU A 187 0.64 8.89 6.02
C GLU A 187 -0.14 10.17 6.27
N ALA A 188 -0.76 10.27 7.43
CA ALA A 188 -1.35 11.51 7.93
C ALA A 188 -0.59 12.00 9.16
N GLU A 189 -0.17 13.26 9.12
CA GLU A 189 0.34 13.97 10.27
C GLU A 189 -0.81 14.69 10.97
N PHE A 190 -0.87 14.59 12.29
CA PHE A 190 -1.97 15.12 13.08
C PHE A 190 -1.50 15.79 14.37
N SER A 191 -2.30 16.72 14.88
CA SER A 191 -2.10 17.34 16.18
C SER A 191 -3.43 17.45 16.90
N VAL A 192 -3.41 17.21 18.22
CA VAL A 192 -4.62 17.17 19.04
C VAL A 192 -4.39 18.05 20.26
N SER A 193 -5.27 19.04 20.46
CA SER A 193 -5.28 19.89 21.65
C SER A 193 -5.89 19.15 22.85
N GLU A 194 -5.68 19.67 24.07
CA GLU A 194 -6.30 19.12 25.27
C GLU A 194 -7.84 19.03 25.15
N GLY A 195 -8.38 17.87 25.49
CA GLY A 195 -9.80 17.55 25.33
C GLY A 195 -10.25 17.34 23.87
N GLY A 196 -9.32 17.34 22.91
CA GLY A 196 -9.59 17.15 21.49
C GLY A 196 -9.42 15.71 21.01
N TRP A 197 -9.77 15.49 19.74
CA TRP A 197 -9.66 14.21 19.06
C TRP A 197 -9.38 14.38 17.56
N VAL A 198 -8.85 13.33 16.93
CA VAL A 198 -8.78 13.18 15.48
C VAL A 198 -9.07 11.73 15.11
N TYR A 199 -9.76 11.54 13.98
CA TYR A 199 -9.98 10.22 13.37
C TYR A 199 -9.22 10.13 12.05
N ILE A 200 -8.51 9.02 11.87
CA ILE A 200 -7.83 8.66 10.63
C ILE A 200 -8.53 7.41 10.13
N ALA A 201 -9.23 7.51 9.00
CA ALA A 201 -10.22 6.51 8.62
C ALA A 201 -10.15 6.12 7.14
N VAL A 202 -10.64 4.92 6.88
CA VAL A 202 -11.01 4.43 5.54
C VAL A 202 -12.49 4.09 5.54
N THR A 203 -13.17 4.38 4.44
CA THR A 203 -14.61 4.16 4.33
C THR A 203 -15.03 3.84 2.90
N ASP A 204 -16.06 3.03 2.77
CA ASP A 204 -16.75 2.86 1.50
C ASP A 204 -17.52 4.12 1.12
N LYS A 205 -17.72 4.34 -0.17
CA LYS A 205 -18.48 5.49 -0.70
C LYS A 205 -19.92 5.57 -0.17
N GLY A 206 -20.48 4.45 0.29
CA GLY A 206 -21.86 4.34 0.78
C GLY A 206 -22.09 4.78 2.23
N ILE A 207 -21.12 5.40 2.90
CA ILE A 207 -21.34 5.95 4.25
C ILE A 207 -22.38 7.08 4.22
N SER A 208 -23.25 7.12 5.24
CA SER A 208 -24.28 8.16 5.35
C SER A 208 -23.64 9.53 5.55
N ARG A 209 -24.22 10.55 4.89
CA ARG A 209 -23.75 11.95 4.95
C ARG A 209 -24.65 12.83 5.81
N LYS A 210 -25.84 12.35 6.16
CA LYS A 210 -26.92 13.14 6.75
C LYS A 210 -27.24 12.66 8.16
N GLY A 211 -27.26 13.60 9.10
CA GLY A 211 -27.49 13.31 10.51
C GLY A 211 -26.19 13.13 11.30
N ALA A 212 -26.36 12.73 12.56
CA ALA A 212 -25.29 12.64 13.56
C ALA A 212 -25.21 11.24 14.21
N GLY A 213 -25.82 10.22 13.57
CA GLY A 213 -25.83 8.85 14.07
C GLY A 213 -24.55 8.07 13.72
N ASN A 214 -24.46 6.86 14.28
CA ASN A 214 -23.38 5.90 14.03
C ASN A 214 -23.20 5.57 12.54
N ASP A 215 -24.28 5.62 11.77
CA ASP A 215 -24.30 5.42 10.31
C ASP A 215 -23.46 6.46 9.53
N CYS A 216 -23.25 7.64 10.12
CA CYS A 216 -22.44 8.72 9.56
C CYS A 216 -21.00 8.75 10.11
N MET A 217 -20.78 8.26 11.33
CA MET A 217 -19.51 8.41 12.04
C MET A 217 -18.47 7.38 11.61
N PHE A 218 -17.26 7.82 11.24
CA PHE A 218 -16.18 6.89 10.88
C PHE A 218 -15.88 5.91 12.03
N GLY A 219 -15.80 4.62 11.69
CA GLY A 219 -15.55 3.52 12.63
C GLY A 219 -16.77 3.06 13.43
N TRP A 220 -17.90 3.75 13.37
CA TRP A 220 -19.12 3.39 14.11
C TRP A 220 -20.16 2.68 13.24
N ASN A 221 -19.81 2.29 12.02
CA ASN A 221 -20.66 1.53 11.12
C ASN A 221 -19.85 0.43 10.42
N LYS A 222 -20.56 -0.47 9.73
CA LYS A 222 -19.95 -1.57 8.97
C LYS A 222 -19.16 -1.13 7.72
N ASN A 223 -19.33 0.11 7.27
CA ASN A 223 -18.75 0.65 6.03
C ASN A 223 -17.46 1.46 6.27
N SER A 224 -16.95 1.48 7.51
CA SER A 224 -15.79 2.28 7.85
C SER A 224 -14.96 1.68 8.99
N TRP A 225 -13.67 2.02 8.96
CA TRP A 225 -12.69 1.70 9.99
C TRP A 225 -11.94 2.97 10.33
N SER A 226 -11.67 3.21 11.60
CA SER A 226 -10.92 4.40 12.02
C SER A 226 -9.95 4.10 13.15
N LEU A 227 -8.77 4.71 13.04
CA LEU A 227 -7.92 4.99 14.19
C LEU A 227 -8.38 6.31 14.82
N GLU A 228 -8.81 6.22 16.07
CA GLU A 228 -9.15 7.36 16.91
C GLU A 228 -7.96 7.73 17.79
N CYS A 229 -7.58 9.00 17.78
CA CYS A 229 -6.54 9.56 18.63
C CYS A 229 -7.15 10.67 19.50
N ILE A 230 -7.23 10.46 20.81
CA ILE A 230 -7.80 11.42 21.76
C ILE A 230 -6.70 11.96 22.67
N LYS A 231 -6.76 13.27 22.98
CA LYS A 231 -5.95 13.91 24.01
C LYS A 231 -6.84 14.23 25.21
N PRO A 232 -6.85 13.38 26.25
CA PRO A 232 -7.66 13.62 27.45
C PRO A 232 -7.24 14.88 28.18
N ARG A 233 -8.16 15.50 28.94
CA ARG A 233 -7.85 16.66 29.79
C ARG A 233 -7.04 16.30 31.05
N ASP A 234 -7.07 15.03 31.43
CA ASP A 234 -6.46 14.47 32.64
C ASP A 234 -5.11 13.78 32.36
N SER A 235 -4.59 13.85 31.14
CA SER A 235 -3.40 13.08 30.76
C SER A 235 -2.51 13.77 29.74
N ASP A 236 -1.19 13.65 29.97
CA ASP A 236 -0.18 14.08 29.01
C ASP A 236 -0.07 13.17 27.79
N LYS A 237 -0.60 11.95 27.86
CA LYS A 237 -0.50 10.95 26.78
C LYS A 237 -1.75 10.94 25.91
N LEU A 238 -1.54 10.70 24.61
CA LEU A 238 -2.63 10.38 23.69
C LEU A 238 -3.17 8.98 24.00
N ARG A 239 -4.49 8.81 23.90
CA ARG A 239 -5.17 7.51 23.89
C ARG A 239 -5.50 7.16 22.45
N TYR A 240 -5.30 5.90 22.11
CA TYR A 240 -5.55 5.38 20.78
C TYR A 240 -6.55 4.24 20.82
N SER A 241 -7.49 4.25 19.88
CA SER A 241 -8.47 3.18 19.73
C SER A 241 -8.69 2.89 18.26
N VAL A 242 -8.89 1.63 17.91
CA VAL A 242 -9.40 1.23 16.59
C VAL A 242 -10.90 1.02 16.72
N CYS A 243 -11.68 1.66 15.86
CA CYS A 243 -13.13 1.59 15.86
C CYS A 243 -13.63 0.95 14.56
N HIS A 244 -14.55 0.00 14.67
CA HIS A 244 -15.30 -0.56 13.55
C HIS A 244 -16.64 -1.13 14.03
N ASN A 245 -17.72 -0.80 13.32
CA ASN A 245 -19.05 -1.39 13.53
C ASN A 245 -19.49 -1.40 15.01
N GLU A 246 -19.48 -0.23 15.64
CA GLU A 246 -19.84 -0.01 17.06
C GLU A 246 -18.95 -0.71 18.08
N ASN A 247 -17.84 -1.29 17.64
CA ASN A 247 -16.82 -1.86 18.50
C ASN A 247 -15.60 -0.96 18.54
N GLN A 248 -15.06 -0.76 19.74
CA GLN A 248 -13.87 0.04 20.00
C GLN A 248 -12.85 -0.81 20.75
N THR A 249 -11.65 -0.93 20.19
CA THR A 249 -10.54 -1.64 20.80
C THR A 249 -9.41 -0.66 21.11
N HIS A 250 -9.05 -0.53 22.39
CA HIS A 250 -7.91 0.28 22.79
C HIS A 250 -6.59 -0.36 22.35
N ILE A 251 -5.69 0.46 21.81
CA ILE A 251 -4.35 0.02 21.45
C ILE A 251 -3.31 0.63 22.41
N PRO A 252 -2.23 -0.11 22.75
CA PRO A 252 -1.19 0.40 23.62
C PRO A 252 -0.56 1.69 23.08
N VAL A 253 -0.25 2.61 23.98
CA VAL A 253 0.40 3.88 23.61
C VAL A 253 1.81 3.56 23.10
N PRO A 254 2.18 3.97 21.87
CA PRO A 254 3.53 3.75 21.37
C PRO A 254 4.57 4.50 22.21
N PRO A 255 5.82 4.00 22.29
CA PRO A 255 6.85 4.50 23.20
C PRO A 255 7.35 5.92 22.89
N SER A 256 7.00 6.50 21.74
CA SER A 256 7.34 7.86 21.33
C SER A 256 6.07 8.60 20.90
N PRO A 257 5.96 9.93 21.12
CA PRO A 257 4.80 10.72 20.72
C PRO A 257 4.74 10.88 19.20
N TYR A 258 4.37 9.81 18.50
CA TYR A 258 4.16 9.86 17.06
C TYR A 258 2.89 10.64 16.75
N ARG A 259 3.07 11.76 16.07
CA ARG A 259 2.00 12.58 15.48
C ARG A 259 1.69 12.18 14.04
N ARG A 260 2.08 10.96 13.65
CA ARG A 260 1.94 10.45 12.30
C ARG A 260 1.38 9.03 12.34
N ALA A 261 0.32 8.79 11.60
CA ALA A 261 -0.19 7.45 11.35
C ALA A 261 0.05 7.07 9.89
N GLY A 262 0.55 5.86 9.66
CA GLY A 262 0.60 5.24 8.34
C GLY A 262 -0.55 4.26 8.20
N VAL A 263 -1.26 4.33 7.08
CA VAL A 263 -2.39 3.44 6.71
C VAL A 263 -2.03 2.73 5.43
#